data_AF-A0A950W2M4-F1
#
_entry.id   AF-A0A950W2M4-F1
#
_cell.length_a   1.000
_cell.length_b   1.000
_cell.length_c   1.000
_cell.angle_alpha   90.00
_cell.angle_beta   90.00
_cell.angle_gamma   90.00
#
_symmetry.space_group_name_H-M   'P 1'
#
loop_
_entity.id
_entity.type
_entity.pdbx_description
1 polymer ?
#
loop_
_entity_poly.entity_id
_entity_poly.type
_entity_poly.pdbx_seq_one_letter_code
_entity_poly.pdbx_strand_id
1 'polypeptide(L)' 'TYGWEWLAELLEEADYDVHLAHPLRTRAIAAARVKTDAIDAKTLAHLLRAGFLPESYIAPRELRSA' A
#
# COMPACT_ATOMS: atom_id res chain seq x y z
N THR A 1 2.07 -15.89 -3.64
CA THR A 1 0.61 -15.72 -3.71
C THR A 1 0.34 -14.28 -4.10
N TYR A 2 0.22 -14.07 -5.41
CA TYR A 2 0.18 -12.76 -6.04
C TYR A 2 -1.28 -12.28 -6.06
N GLY A 3 -1.61 -11.34 -5.18
CA GLY A 3 -2.99 -10.83 -5.03
C GLY A 3 -3.11 -9.32 -5.04
N TRP A 4 -2.00 -8.58 -5.03
CA TRP A 4 -2.02 -7.11 -5.04
C TRP A 4 -1.70 -6.53 -6.43
N GLU A 5 -1.04 -7.31 -7.30
CA GLU A 5 -0.60 -6.84 -8.62
C GLU A 5 -1.76 -6.44 -9.51
N TRP A 6 -2.80 -7.28 -9.64
CA TRP A 6 -3.99 -6.95 -10.43
C TRP A 6 -4.69 -5.68 -9.95
N LEU A 7 -4.68 -5.41 -8.63
CA LEU A 7 -5.32 -4.24 -8.06
C LEU A 7 -4.47 -2.98 -8.30
N ALA A 8 -3.15 -3.09 -8.14
CA ALA A 8 -2.24 -2.01 -8.50
C ALA A 8 -2.38 -1.67 -9.99
N GLU A 9 -2.48 -2.68 -10.85
CA GLU A 9 -2.65 -2.49 -12.28
C GLU A 9 -3.97 -1.77 -12.62
N LEU A 10 -5.06 -2.18 -12.00
CA LEU A 10 -6.37 -1.55 -12.17
C LEU A 10 -6.39 -0.08 -11.70
N LEU A 11 -5.71 0.21 -10.60
CA LEU A 11 -5.62 1.57 -10.06
C LEU A 11 -4.73 2.47 -10.93
N GLU A 12 -3.60 1.96 -11.41
CA GLU A 12 -2.73 2.65 -12.37
C GLU A 12 -3.48 2.95 -13.68
N GLU A 13 -4.27 2.00 -14.21
CA GLU A 13 -5.10 2.20 -15.42
C GLU A 13 -6.19 3.26 -15.23
N ALA A 14 -6.64 3.46 -13.99
CA ALA A 14 -7.59 4.49 -13.62
C ALA A 14 -6.93 5.84 -13.25
N ASP A 15 -5.65 6.03 -13.57
CA ASP A 15 -4.86 7.25 -13.35
C ASP A 15 -4.69 7.63 -11.86
N TYR A 16 -4.68 6.61 -10.97
CA TYR A 16 -4.36 6.81 -9.55
C TYR A 16 -2.86 6.61 -9.28
N ASP A 17 -2.34 7.42 -8.36
CA ASP A 17 -1.02 7.22 -7.77
C ASP A 17 -1.06 6.08 -6.73
N VAL A 18 -0.30 5.02 -6.99
CA VAL A 18 -0.37 3.77 -6.22
C VAL A 18 0.84 3.66 -5.29
N HIS A 19 0.55 3.62 -3.98
CA HIS A 19 1.54 3.38 -2.94
C HIS A 19 1.33 2.02 -2.28
N LEU A 20 2.36 1.18 -2.27
CA LEU A 20 2.32 -0.13 -1.62
C LEU A 20 3.02 -0.07 -0.27
N ALA A 21 2.28 -0.22 0.82
CA ALA A 21 2.86 -0.20 2.17
C ALA A 21 3.53 -1.55 2.52
N HIS A 22 4.74 -1.51 3.07
CA HIS A 22 5.47 -2.68 3.53
C HIS A 22 4.82 -3.26 4.79
N PRO A 23 4.18 -4.45 4.75
CA PRO A 23 3.28 -4.92 5.82
C PRO A 23 3.96 -5.05 7.19
N LEU A 24 5.19 -5.57 7.25
CA LEU A 24 5.92 -5.71 8.52
C LEU A 24 6.30 -4.37 9.14
N ARG A 25 6.79 -3.41 8.33
CA ARG A 25 7.19 -2.08 8.81
C ARG A 25 5.98 -1.25 9.19
N THR A 26 4.92 -1.31 8.39
CA THR A 26 3.61 -0.70 8.71
C THR A 26 3.08 -1.22 10.04
N ARG A 27 3.12 -2.54 10.28
CA ARG A 27 2.68 -3.12 11.56
C ARG A 27 3.50 -2.62 12.75
N ALA A 28 4.79 -2.35 12.57
CA ALA A 28 5.65 -1.85 13.64
C ALA A 28 5.25 -0.43 14.10
N ILE A 29 4.69 0.39 13.20
CA ILE A 29 4.35 1.80 13.47
C ILE A 29 2.85 2.06 13.65
N ALA A 30 2.00 1.19 13.10
CA ALA A 30 0.55 1.35 13.04
C ALA A 30 -0.23 0.20 13.69
N ALA A 31 0.40 -0.56 14.59
CA ALA A 31 -0.30 -1.62 15.31
C ALA A 31 -1.38 -1.05 16.25
N ALA A 32 -2.63 -1.08 15.79
CA ALA A 32 -3.79 -0.78 16.61
C ALA A 32 -4.33 -2.05 17.32
N ARG A 33 -4.89 -1.85 18.52
CA ARG A 33 -5.62 -2.88 19.29
C ARG A 33 -6.96 -3.25 18.64
N VAL A 34 -7.62 -2.27 18.02
CA VAL A 34 -8.82 -2.45 17.21
C VAL A 34 -8.42 -2.26 15.75
N LYS A 35 -8.55 -3.31 14.94
CA LYS A 35 -8.28 -3.29 13.50
C LYS A 35 -9.59 -3.42 12.75
N THR A 36 -9.85 -2.47 11.88
CA THR A 36 -10.99 -2.47 10.95
C THR A 36 -10.51 -1.83 9.66
N ASP A 37 -11.07 -2.24 8.53
CA ASP A 37 -10.65 -1.71 7.22
C ASP A 37 -10.68 -0.18 7.17
N ALA A 38 -11.71 0.44 7.78
CA ALA A 38 -11.84 1.89 7.84
C ALA A 38 -10.75 2.57 8.67
N ILE A 39 -10.39 2.01 9.83
CA ILE A 39 -9.34 2.56 10.70
C ILE A 39 -7.97 2.37 10.06
N ASP A 40 -7.73 1.20 9.49
CA ASP A 40 -6.44 0.86 8.88
C ASP A 40 -6.21 1.71 7.62
N ALA A 41 -7.22 1.87 6.75
CA ALA A 41 -7.15 2.76 5.60
C ALA A 41 -6.89 4.23 6.00
N LYS A 42 -7.58 4.73 7.03
CA LYS A 42 -7.35 6.09 7.54
C LYS A 42 -5.94 6.26 8.10
N THR A 43 -5.42 5.24 8.78
CA THR A 43 -4.07 5.25 9.35
C THR A 43 -3.01 5.26 8.24
N LEU A 44 -3.17 4.42 7.22
CA LEU A 44 -2.30 4.41 6.04
C LEU A 44 -2.31 5.76 5.30
N ALA A 45 -3.48 6.34 5.09
CA ALA A 45 -3.61 7.66 4.46
C ALA A 45 -2.91 8.76 5.26
N HIS A 46 -3.01 8.73 6.60
CA HIS A 46 -2.29 9.66 7.46
C HIS A 46 -0.77 9.47 7.41
N LEU A 47 -0.30 8.22 7.39
CA LEU A 47 1.13 7.91 7.27
C LEU A 47 1.69 8.42 5.93
N LEU A 48 0.96 8.19 4.84
CA LEU A 48 1.34 8.68 3.51
C LEU A 48 1.40 10.20 3.50
N ARG A 49 0.35 10.87 3.97
CA ARG A 49 0.29 12.34 4.06
C ARG A 49 1.44 12.93 4.87
N ALA A 50 1.86 12.24 5.93
CA ALA A 50 2.92 12.71 6.81
C ALA A 50 4.33 12.31 6.33
N GLY A 51 4.46 11.60 5.20
CA GLY A 51 5.75 11.11 4.69
C GLY A 51 6.38 9.99 5.53
N PHE A 52 5.58 9.32 6.37
CA PHE A 52 6.01 8.23 7.26
C PHE A 52 5.53 6.86 6.80
N LEU A 53 4.90 6.75 5.63
CA LEU A 53 4.49 5.46 5.09
C LEU A 53 5.75 4.66 4.70
N PRO A 54 5.96 3.46 5.27
CA PRO A 54 7.07 2.63 4.87
C PRO A 54 6.68 1.93 3.57
N GLU A 55 7.03 2.53 2.44
CA GLU A 55 6.69 2.00 1.12
C GLU A 55 7.57 0.81 0.75
N SER A 56 6.98 -0.15 0.06
CA SER A 56 7.64 -1.23 -0.67
C SER A 56 7.84 -0.79 -2.11
N TYR A 57 8.95 -1.23 -2.70
CA TYR A 57 9.19 -1.02 -4.12
C TYR A 57 8.13 -1.75 -4.95
N ILE A 58 7.46 -0.99 -5.82
CA ILE A 58 6.60 -1.53 -6.86
C ILE A 58 7.39 -1.46 -8.17
N ALA A 59 7.72 -2.61 -8.77
CA ALA A 59 8.42 -2.61 -10.05
C ALA A 59 7.58 -1.93 -11.14
N PRO A 60 8.15 -1.28 -12.17
CA PRO A 60 7.37 -0.80 -13.30
C PRO A 60 6.56 -1.92 -13.94
N ARG A 61 5.39 -1.60 -14.52
CA ARG A 61 4.51 -2.60 -15.13
C ARG A 61 5.24 -3.51 -16.12
N GLU A 62 6.14 -2.96 -16.92
CA GLU A 62 6.91 -3.73 -17.91
C GLU A 62 7.82 -4.80 -17.29
N LEU A 63 8.17 -4.65 -16.00
CA LEU A 63 9.04 -5.53 -15.24
C LEU A 63 8.27 -6.53 -14.36
N ARG A 64 6.95 -6.36 -14.13
CA ARG A 64 6.14 -7.26 -13.29
C ARG A 64 5.67 -8.52 -14.01
N SER A 65 5.48 -8.46 -15.32
CA SER A 65 4.89 -9.53 -16.14
C SER A 65 5.88 -10.57 -16.67
N ALA A 66 7.01 -10.80 -15.98
CA ALA A 66 8.05 -11.77 -16.38
C ALA A 66 7.85 -13.15 -15.74
#